data_AF-A0A1V2Z9E2-F1
#
_entry.id   AF-A0A1V2Z9E2-F1
#
_cell.length_a   1.000
_cell.length_b   1.000
_cell.length_c   1.000
_cell.angle_alpha   90.00
_cell.angle_beta   90.00
_cell.angle_gamma   90.00
#
_symmetry.space_group_name_H-M   'P 1'
#
loop_
_entity.id
_entity.type
_entity.pdbx_description
1 polymer ?
#
loop_
_entity_poly.entity_id
_entity_poly.type
_entity_poly.pdbx_seq_one_letter_code
_entity_poly.pdbx_strand_id
1 'polypeptide(L)'
;MALSTPCPVCGEPVTAGDAFCEACGATLIVAAAVPAPPAAVEGARAACVFCGGSVADDGYCEQCGQRAPTEREHWAEAPHPLVGGVCDRGIRHAANEDAMAIGAVAAEDDALRTALLVVCDGVSSTPDSDTASLAAARAALSALQAEVGGGARGAERWGALLQMATARASGAIDAAVPEKRDNPPSCTFTAAILEGSLLVTGNVGDSRCYWMPDAGAPRQLTVDDSWAQEQIASGMSRAEAETSPDAHAITRWLGADAHDEEPRLSTAVLDESGWVLACSDGLWNYASPAEDLAGVLHEAEQRVGSDPVTLAEALVAWANAQGGHDNITAALARFEVPAE
;
A
#
# COMPACT_ATOMS: atom_id res chain seq x y z
N MET A 1 -8.61 -40.60 -20.18
CA MET A 1 -7.57 -40.99 -19.21
C MET A 1 -6.84 -39.71 -18.84
N ALA A 2 -6.95 -39.27 -17.59
CA ALA A 2 -6.24 -38.08 -17.13
C ALA A 2 -4.72 -38.34 -17.20
N LEU A 3 -3.96 -37.39 -17.72
CA LEU A 3 -2.50 -37.44 -17.73
C LEU A 3 -2.02 -37.24 -16.28
N SER A 4 -1.47 -38.28 -15.65
CA SER A 4 -0.81 -38.15 -14.35
C SER A 4 0.62 -37.67 -14.54
N THR A 5 1.04 -36.72 -13.72
CA THR A 5 2.42 -36.22 -13.68
C THR A 5 3.07 -36.75 -12.41
N PRO A 6 4.35 -37.15 -12.36
CA PRO A 6 4.97 -37.56 -11.11
C PRO A 6 5.26 -36.35 -10.21
N CYS A 7 5.07 -36.51 -8.90
CA CYS A 7 5.47 -35.53 -7.90
C CYS A 7 6.99 -35.29 -7.96
N PRO A 8 7.46 -34.02 -8.00
CA PRO A 8 8.89 -33.71 -8.11
C PRO A 8 9.69 -34.07 -6.84
N VAL A 9 9.01 -34.30 -5.71
CA VAL A 9 9.67 -34.60 -4.42
C VAL A 9 9.74 -36.10 -4.16
N CYS A 10 8.63 -36.83 -4.28
CA CYS A 10 8.58 -38.27 -3.95
C CYS A 10 8.39 -39.19 -5.16
N GLY A 11 8.08 -38.66 -6.35
CA GLY A 11 7.90 -39.45 -7.57
C GLY A 11 6.55 -40.14 -7.73
N GLU A 12 5.65 -40.06 -6.74
CA GLU A 12 4.30 -40.63 -6.82
C GLU A 12 3.43 -39.91 -7.88
N PRO A 13 2.54 -40.61 -8.60
CA PRO A 13 1.70 -40.01 -9.61
C PRO A 13 0.66 -39.07 -8.96
N VAL A 14 0.59 -37.84 -9.44
CA VAL A 14 -0.36 -36.81 -9.02
C VAL A 14 -1.29 -36.43 -10.16
N THR A 15 -2.50 -36.00 -9.83
CA THR A 15 -3.51 -35.60 -10.81
C THR A 15 -3.22 -34.17 -11.28
N ALA A 16 -3.38 -33.92 -12.58
CA ALA A 16 -3.24 -32.57 -13.11
C ALA A 16 -4.28 -31.63 -12.47
N GLY A 17 -3.81 -30.62 -11.73
CA GLY A 17 -4.64 -29.67 -10.98
C GLY A 17 -4.56 -29.81 -9.46
N ASP A 18 -3.91 -30.86 -8.94
CA ASP A 18 -3.69 -31.03 -7.51
C ASP A 18 -2.76 -29.92 -6.98
N ALA A 19 -3.17 -29.24 -5.92
CA ALA A 19 -2.36 -28.21 -5.27
C ALA A 19 -1.20 -28.79 -4.44
N PHE A 20 -1.36 -30.02 -3.94
CA PHE A 20 -0.42 -30.72 -3.07
C PHE A 20 -0.37 -32.22 -3.39
N CYS A 21 0.77 -32.84 -3.14
CA CYS A 21 0.92 -34.29 -3.25
C CYS A 21 0.32 -34.98 -2.03
N GLU A 22 -0.67 -35.86 -2.22
CA GLU A 22 -1.32 -36.59 -1.13
C GLU A 22 -0.38 -37.54 -0.37
N ALA A 23 0.70 -38.00 -1.01
CA ALA A 23 1.63 -38.96 -0.40
C ALA A 23 2.66 -38.31 0.52
N CYS A 24 3.14 -37.11 0.19
CA CYS A 24 4.24 -36.46 0.94
C CYS A 24 3.94 -35.03 1.41
N GLY A 25 2.80 -34.46 1.03
CA GLY A 25 2.40 -33.09 1.38
C GLY A 25 3.08 -31.98 0.58
N ALA A 26 3.93 -32.30 -0.39
CA ALA A 26 4.64 -31.29 -1.19
C ALA A 26 3.68 -30.48 -2.07
N THR A 27 3.81 -29.14 -2.06
CA THR A 27 3.07 -28.24 -2.96
C THR A 27 3.48 -28.48 -4.41
N LEU A 28 2.51 -28.70 -5.28
CA LEU A 28 2.70 -29.03 -6.71
C LEU A 28 2.48 -27.82 -7.61
N ILE A 29 1.77 -26.79 -7.11
CA ILE A 29 1.64 -25.50 -7.78
C ILE A 29 2.86 -24.67 -7.39
N VAL A 30 3.79 -24.55 -8.32
CA VAL A 30 4.89 -23.59 -8.20
C VAL A 30 4.23 -22.20 -8.17
N ALA A 31 4.23 -21.56 -7.00
CA ALA A 31 4.00 -20.12 -6.92
C ALA A 31 4.93 -19.47 -7.95
N ALA A 32 4.38 -18.68 -8.87
CA ALA A 32 5.18 -17.97 -9.86
C ALA A 32 6.37 -17.36 -9.13
N ALA A 33 7.57 -17.81 -9.51
CA ALA A 33 8.79 -17.32 -8.90
C ALA A 33 8.75 -15.79 -8.96
N VAL A 34 8.90 -15.15 -7.79
CA VAL A 34 9.13 -13.72 -7.70
C VAL A 34 10.24 -13.42 -8.71
N PRO A 35 10.02 -12.60 -9.75
CA PRO A 35 11.08 -12.28 -10.68
C PRO A 35 12.25 -11.74 -9.87
N ALA A 36 13.42 -12.36 -10.06
CA ALA A 36 14.64 -11.84 -9.48
C ALA A 36 14.76 -10.35 -9.87
N PRO A 37 15.19 -9.47 -8.94
CA PRO A 37 15.37 -8.07 -9.24
C PRO A 37 16.22 -7.92 -10.52
N PRO A 38 15.93 -6.93 -11.38
CA PRO A 38 16.78 -6.66 -12.53
C PRO A 38 18.21 -6.57 -12.04
N ALA A 39 19.11 -7.31 -12.68
CA ALA A 39 20.52 -7.27 -12.36
C ALA A 39 20.98 -5.81 -12.34
N ALA A 40 21.55 -5.38 -11.22
CA ALA A 40 22.09 -4.03 -11.07
C ALA A 40 22.96 -3.72 -12.29
N VAL A 41 22.67 -2.61 -12.96
CA VAL A 41 23.48 -2.14 -14.09
C VAL A 41 24.86 -1.81 -13.52
N GLU A 42 25.84 -2.68 -13.79
CA GLU A 42 27.22 -2.51 -13.33
C GLU A 42 27.72 -1.11 -13.72
N GLY A 43 27.97 -0.27 -12.71
CA GLY A 43 28.58 1.06 -12.86
C GLY A 43 27.67 2.28 -12.64
N ALA A 44 26.36 2.11 -12.43
CA ALA A 44 25.49 3.23 -12.03
C ALA A 44 25.51 3.38 -10.50
N ARG A 45 26.22 4.38 -9.98
CA ARG A 45 26.12 4.75 -8.55
C ARG A 45 24.71 5.27 -8.27
N ALA A 46 24.10 4.77 -7.20
CA ALA A 46 22.78 5.22 -6.77
C ALA A 46 22.79 6.74 -6.46
N ALA A 47 21.68 7.42 -6.73
CA ALA A 47 21.49 8.81 -6.33
C ALA A 47 21.06 8.88 -4.86
N CYS A 48 21.57 9.87 -4.13
CA CYS A 48 21.20 10.12 -2.75
C CYS A 48 19.81 10.74 -2.68
N VAL A 49 18.88 10.07 -2.00
CA VAL A 49 17.49 10.53 -1.82
C VAL A 49 17.36 11.86 -1.06
N PHE A 50 18.42 12.29 -0.35
CA PHE A 50 18.39 13.53 0.43
C PHE A 50 18.89 14.76 -0.35
N CYS A 51 19.77 14.59 -1.33
CA CYS A 51 20.40 15.72 -2.02
C CYS A 51 20.66 15.53 -3.52
N GLY A 52 20.33 14.37 -4.08
CA GLY A 52 20.61 14.01 -5.47
C GLY A 52 22.09 13.71 -5.78
N GLY A 53 22.99 13.82 -4.80
CA GLY A 53 24.42 13.51 -4.96
C GLY A 53 24.69 12.02 -5.16
N SER A 54 25.90 11.65 -5.57
CA SER A 54 26.26 10.24 -5.79
C SER A 54 26.49 9.48 -4.48
N VAL A 55 26.01 8.24 -4.39
CA VAL A 55 26.28 7.31 -3.28
C VAL A 55 27.48 6.44 -3.64
N ALA A 56 28.47 6.41 -2.74
CA ALA A 56 29.66 5.59 -2.87
C ALA A 56 29.38 4.12 -2.49
N ASP A 57 30.33 3.23 -2.79
CA ASP A 57 30.19 1.78 -2.57
C ASP A 57 30.10 1.41 -1.09
N ASP A 58 30.48 2.32 -0.17
CA ASP A 58 30.31 2.18 1.28
C ASP A 58 28.89 2.52 1.75
N GLY A 59 28.02 2.93 0.84
CA GLY A 59 26.63 3.30 1.12
C GLY A 59 26.44 4.71 1.64
N TYR A 60 27.45 5.60 1.55
CA TYR A 60 27.32 7.01 1.97
C TYR A 60 27.32 7.95 0.77
N CYS A 61 26.53 9.03 0.86
CA CYS A 61 26.53 10.08 -0.14
C CYS A 61 27.84 10.87 -0.09
N GLU A 62 28.52 11.00 -1.23
CA GLU A 62 29.77 11.74 -1.36
C GLU A 62 29.59 13.27 -1.19
N GLN A 63 28.35 13.77 -1.28
CA GLN A 63 28.04 15.19 -1.17
C GLN A 63 27.54 15.60 0.22
N CYS A 64 26.57 14.89 0.79
CA CYS A 64 26.01 15.24 2.11
C CYS A 64 26.50 14.35 3.25
N GLY A 65 27.23 13.27 2.97
CA GLY A 65 27.74 12.33 3.97
C GLY A 65 26.67 11.47 4.65
N GLN A 66 25.41 11.57 4.25
CA GLN A 66 24.33 10.74 4.79
C GLN A 66 24.45 9.31 4.28
N ARG A 67 24.15 8.34 5.14
CA ARG A 67 24.00 6.94 4.72
C ARG A 67 22.78 6.84 3.81
N ALA A 68 22.96 6.23 2.64
CA ALA A 68 21.85 5.87 1.78
C ALA A 68 20.93 4.87 2.52
N PRO A 69 19.61 5.10 2.50
CA PRO A 69 18.67 4.14 3.06
C PRO A 69 18.74 2.82 2.28
N THR A 70 18.47 1.71 2.96
CA THR A 70 18.20 0.44 2.27
C THR A 70 16.85 0.49 1.57
N GLU A 71 16.60 -0.43 0.64
CA GLU A 71 15.33 -0.52 -0.09
C GLU A 71 14.11 -0.70 0.83
N ARG A 72 14.24 -1.32 2.01
CA ARG A 72 13.13 -1.35 2.99
C ARG A 72 13.01 -0.05 3.78
N GLU A 73 14.10 0.70 3.96
CA GLU A 73 14.04 1.98 4.66
C GLU A 73 13.46 3.11 3.80
N HIS A 74 13.63 3.04 2.48
CA HIS A 74 13.06 3.98 1.54
C HIS A 74 12.97 3.36 0.15
N TRP A 75 11.77 3.28 -0.43
CA TRP A 75 11.60 2.92 -1.84
C TRP A 75 10.46 3.68 -2.49
N ALA A 76 10.55 3.76 -3.81
CA ALA A 76 9.55 4.35 -4.68
C ALA A 76 9.12 3.35 -5.75
N GLU A 77 7.85 3.41 -6.15
CA GLU A 77 7.29 2.63 -7.26
C GLU A 77 6.64 3.59 -8.26
N ALA A 78 6.77 3.30 -9.56
CA ALA A 78 6.21 4.12 -10.66
C ALA A 78 5.69 3.23 -11.80
N PRO A 79 4.60 2.46 -11.61
CA PRO A 79 4.09 1.57 -12.64
C PRO A 79 3.50 2.32 -13.85
N HIS A 80 3.23 3.63 -13.75
CA HIS A 80 2.67 4.44 -14.83
C HIS A 80 3.03 5.94 -14.62
N PRO A 81 3.12 6.79 -15.66
CA PRO A 81 3.31 8.23 -15.51
C PRO A 81 2.26 8.98 -14.66
N LEU A 82 1.14 8.32 -14.34
CA LEU A 82 0.03 8.84 -13.54
C LEU A 82 -0.17 8.06 -12.24
N VAL A 83 0.70 7.09 -11.92
CA VAL A 83 0.61 6.25 -10.73
C VAL A 83 2.00 6.07 -10.13
N GLY A 84 2.18 6.47 -8.88
CA GLY A 84 3.45 6.34 -8.19
C GLY A 84 3.29 6.44 -6.68
N GLY A 85 4.32 6.08 -5.94
CA GLY A 85 4.28 6.15 -4.49
C GLY A 85 5.66 6.04 -3.87
N VAL A 86 5.73 6.36 -2.58
CA VAL A 86 6.93 6.29 -1.75
C VAL A 86 6.55 5.71 -0.39
N CYS A 87 7.41 4.85 0.14
CA CYS A 87 7.36 4.39 1.51
C CYS A 87 8.73 4.61 2.17
N ASP A 88 8.71 5.24 3.34
CA ASP A 88 9.90 5.73 4.06
C ASP A 88 9.83 5.37 5.53
N ARG A 89 10.96 4.98 6.11
CA ARG A 89 11.10 4.62 7.53
C ARG A 89 10.75 5.79 8.46
N GLY A 90 10.77 7.03 7.96
CA GLY A 90 10.73 8.21 8.79
C GLY A 90 12.04 8.42 9.55
N ILE A 91 12.00 9.34 10.52
CA ILE A 91 13.19 9.76 11.27
C ILE A 91 13.39 8.91 12.52
N ARG A 92 12.30 8.57 13.20
CA ARG A 92 12.35 8.03 14.58
C ARG A 92 12.31 6.51 14.68
N HIS A 93 11.61 5.83 13.78
CA HIS A 93 11.45 4.38 13.85
C HIS A 93 12.73 3.64 13.48
N ALA A 94 13.01 2.50 14.13
CA ALA A 94 14.23 1.73 13.86
C ALA A 94 14.13 0.90 12.57
N ALA A 95 12.92 0.51 12.19
CA ALA A 95 12.61 -0.24 10.99
C ALA A 95 11.43 0.41 10.26
N ASN A 96 11.25 0.06 9.00
CA ASN A 96 10.08 0.43 8.24
C ASN A 96 9.09 -0.73 8.23
N GLU A 97 8.08 -0.60 9.07
CA GLU A 97 7.00 -1.56 9.27
C GLU A 97 5.84 -1.32 8.29
N ASP A 98 5.86 -0.21 7.56
CA ASP A 98 4.99 0.03 6.41
C ASP A 98 5.37 -0.82 5.19
N ALA A 99 4.37 -1.02 4.34
CA ALA A 99 4.48 -1.51 2.99
C ALA A 99 3.46 -0.85 2.05
N MET A 100 3.90 -0.59 0.83
CA MET A 100 3.03 -0.33 -0.31
C MET A 100 3.25 -1.37 -1.40
N ALA A 101 2.24 -1.57 -2.23
CA ALA A 101 2.36 -2.25 -3.51
C ALA A 101 1.37 -1.59 -4.48
N ILE A 102 1.87 -1.02 -5.59
CA ILE A 102 1.04 -0.29 -6.55
C ILE A 102 1.11 -0.90 -7.94
N GLY A 103 0.01 -0.78 -8.69
CA GLY A 103 -0.10 -1.33 -10.04
C GLY A 103 -0.89 -0.43 -10.96
N ALA A 104 -0.60 -0.53 -12.25
CA ALA A 104 -1.34 0.17 -13.28
C ALA A 104 -1.57 -0.73 -14.48
N VAL A 105 -2.70 -0.53 -15.15
CA VAL A 105 -2.98 -1.11 -16.46
C VAL A 105 -3.25 0.04 -17.41
N ALA A 106 -2.45 0.11 -18.48
CA ALA A 106 -2.61 1.07 -19.55
C ALA A 106 -3.53 0.53 -20.66
N ALA A 107 -4.16 1.43 -21.41
CA ALA A 107 -4.78 1.14 -22.70
C ALA A 107 -3.71 1.07 -23.82
N GLU A 108 -4.14 0.81 -25.07
CA GLU A 108 -3.23 0.67 -26.21
C GLU A 108 -2.50 1.98 -26.58
N ASP A 109 -3.05 3.12 -26.16
CA ASP A 109 -2.53 4.47 -26.35
C ASP A 109 -1.75 4.99 -25.12
N ASP A 110 -1.32 4.10 -24.24
CA ASP A 110 -0.66 4.38 -22.96
C ASP A 110 -1.50 5.21 -21.97
N ALA A 111 -2.80 5.40 -22.22
CA ALA A 111 -3.69 6.05 -21.25
C ALA A 111 -3.95 5.13 -20.05
N LEU A 112 -3.97 5.70 -18.84
CA LEU A 112 -4.28 4.94 -17.62
C LEU A 112 -5.72 4.40 -17.69
N ARG A 113 -5.86 3.07 -17.70
CA ARG A 113 -7.18 2.41 -17.63
C ARG A 113 -7.55 2.09 -16.18
N THR A 114 -6.59 1.56 -15.43
CA THR A 114 -6.81 1.13 -14.05
C THR A 114 -5.58 1.45 -13.22
N ALA A 115 -5.77 2.08 -12.05
CA ALA A 115 -4.76 2.17 -11.00
C ALA A 115 -5.19 1.35 -9.79
N LEU A 116 -4.22 0.67 -9.19
CA LEU A 116 -4.35 -0.13 -7.98
C LEU A 116 -3.36 0.42 -6.95
N LEU A 117 -3.85 0.87 -5.82
CA LEU A 117 -3.03 1.34 -4.70
C LEU A 117 -3.29 0.43 -3.51
N VAL A 118 -2.25 -0.10 -2.89
CA VAL A 118 -2.35 -0.86 -1.64
C VAL A 118 -1.30 -0.33 -0.66
N VAL A 119 -1.75 -0.02 0.55
CA VAL A 119 -0.92 0.38 1.69
C VAL A 119 -1.28 -0.51 2.87
N CYS A 120 -0.27 -1.03 3.54
CA CYS A 120 -0.36 -1.82 4.77
C CYS A 120 0.64 -1.26 5.76
N ASP A 121 0.17 -0.88 6.93
CA ASP A 121 0.97 -0.35 8.03
C ASP A 121 1.13 -1.44 9.10
N GLY A 122 2.35 -1.87 9.35
CA GLY A 122 2.66 -2.93 10.31
C GLY A 122 2.47 -2.44 11.75
N VAL A 123 1.70 -3.16 12.55
CA VAL A 123 1.46 -2.77 13.94
C VAL A 123 2.76 -2.92 14.75
N SER A 124 3.41 -1.80 15.05
CA SER A 124 4.73 -1.70 15.70
C SER A 124 4.85 -2.40 17.05
N SER A 125 3.73 -2.67 17.73
CA SER A 125 3.71 -3.43 18.98
C SER A 125 3.83 -4.95 18.78
N THR A 126 3.74 -5.43 17.54
CA THR A 126 3.83 -6.84 17.15
C THR A 126 5.18 -7.16 16.49
N PRO A 127 5.73 -8.36 16.71
CA PRO A 127 6.99 -8.74 16.08
C PRO A 127 6.79 -9.07 14.59
N ASP A 128 7.80 -8.84 13.75
CA ASP A 128 7.79 -9.11 12.30
C ASP A 128 6.64 -8.41 11.53
N SER A 129 6.15 -7.29 12.06
CA SER A 129 5.15 -6.39 11.47
C SER A 129 5.58 -5.91 10.06
N ASP A 130 6.87 -5.66 9.86
CA ASP A 130 7.49 -5.31 8.57
C ASP A 130 7.38 -6.42 7.52
N THR A 131 7.38 -7.68 7.96
CA THR A 131 7.21 -8.86 7.12
C THR A 131 5.73 -9.07 6.81
N ALA A 132 4.85 -8.86 7.81
CA ALA A 132 3.42 -8.96 7.67
C ALA A 132 2.87 -7.94 6.65
N SER A 133 3.18 -6.66 6.83
CA SER A 133 2.72 -5.59 5.94
C SER A 133 3.19 -5.80 4.50
N LEU A 134 4.45 -6.19 4.31
CA LEU A 134 5.01 -6.45 2.98
C LEU A 134 4.36 -7.65 2.29
N ALA A 135 4.13 -8.75 3.03
CA ALA A 135 3.44 -9.92 2.50
C ALA A 135 1.99 -9.59 2.13
N ALA A 136 1.30 -8.86 3.00
CA ALA A 136 -0.08 -8.40 2.82
C ALA A 136 -0.23 -7.54 1.55
N ALA A 137 0.56 -6.46 1.44
CA ALA A 137 0.49 -5.53 0.33
C ALA A 137 0.73 -6.22 -1.03
N ARG A 138 1.77 -7.05 -1.11
CA ARG A 138 2.12 -7.79 -2.34
C ARG A 138 1.06 -8.82 -2.73
N ALA A 139 0.54 -9.58 -1.76
CA ALA A 139 -0.49 -10.58 -2.01
C ALA A 139 -1.80 -9.94 -2.47
N ALA A 140 -2.20 -8.82 -1.85
CA ALA A 140 -3.36 -8.05 -2.26
C ALA A 140 -3.21 -7.51 -3.68
N LEU A 141 -2.09 -6.84 -3.99
CA LEU A 141 -1.85 -6.32 -5.33
C LEU A 141 -1.89 -7.44 -6.38
N SER A 142 -1.20 -8.56 -6.12
CA SER A 142 -1.18 -9.70 -7.03
C SER A 142 -2.59 -10.26 -7.29
N ALA A 143 -3.43 -10.34 -6.25
CA ALA A 143 -4.80 -10.80 -6.35
C ALA A 143 -5.68 -9.83 -7.18
N LEU A 144 -5.49 -8.53 -7.01
CA LEU A 144 -6.19 -7.51 -7.80
C LEU A 144 -5.74 -7.51 -9.26
N GLN A 145 -4.44 -7.54 -9.51
CA GLN A 145 -3.85 -7.53 -10.86
C GLN A 145 -4.29 -8.73 -11.70
N ALA A 146 -4.43 -9.91 -11.10
CA ALA A 146 -4.90 -11.12 -11.79
C ALA A 146 -6.33 -10.96 -12.37
N GLU A 147 -7.09 -10.01 -11.84
CA GLU A 147 -8.48 -9.77 -12.19
C GLU A 147 -8.68 -8.49 -13.02
N VAL A 148 -7.65 -7.66 -13.18
CA VAL A 148 -7.73 -6.49 -14.07
C VAL A 148 -7.76 -6.95 -15.52
N GLY A 149 -8.75 -6.45 -16.28
CA GLY A 149 -8.98 -6.85 -17.68
C GLY A 149 -9.99 -7.99 -17.87
N GLY A 150 -10.52 -8.56 -16.78
CA GLY A 150 -11.69 -9.45 -16.81
C GLY A 150 -12.99 -8.75 -17.28
N GLY A 151 -14.05 -9.52 -17.49
CA GLY A 151 -15.38 -8.99 -17.89
C GLY A 151 -16.07 -8.11 -16.82
N ALA A 152 -17.33 -7.74 -17.08
CA ALA A 152 -18.25 -6.95 -16.25
C ALA A 152 -17.62 -5.95 -15.26
N ARG A 153 -17.58 -4.67 -15.64
CA ARG A 153 -17.11 -3.56 -14.78
C ARG A 153 -18.18 -3.11 -13.78
N GLY A 154 -17.77 -2.59 -12.63
CA GLY A 154 -18.69 -1.95 -11.68
C GLY A 154 -18.27 -2.02 -10.21
N ALA A 155 -18.93 -1.21 -9.38
CA ALA A 155 -18.60 -1.05 -7.96
C ALA A 155 -18.73 -2.36 -7.17
N GLU A 156 -19.78 -3.15 -7.44
CA GLU A 156 -20.00 -4.44 -6.76
C GLU A 156 -18.87 -5.44 -7.03
N ARG A 157 -18.38 -5.50 -8.28
CA ARG A 157 -17.25 -6.37 -8.63
C ARG A 157 -15.98 -5.92 -7.92
N TRP A 158 -15.66 -4.63 -7.98
CA TRP A 158 -14.46 -4.12 -7.31
C TRP A 158 -14.53 -4.27 -5.79
N GLY A 159 -15.72 -4.12 -5.19
CA GLY A 159 -15.96 -4.43 -3.78
C GLY A 159 -15.66 -5.90 -3.44
N ALA A 160 -16.18 -6.85 -4.22
CA ALA A 160 -15.90 -8.27 -4.03
C ALA A 160 -14.41 -8.61 -4.21
N LEU A 161 -13.73 -7.94 -5.15
CA LEU A 161 -12.30 -8.11 -5.36
C LEU A 161 -11.46 -7.52 -4.22
N LEU A 162 -11.88 -6.42 -3.61
CA LEU A 162 -11.23 -5.88 -2.41
C LEU A 162 -11.40 -6.81 -1.21
N GLN A 163 -12.58 -7.42 -1.03
CA GLN A 163 -12.78 -8.45 -0.01
C GLN A 163 -11.87 -9.66 -0.25
N MET A 164 -11.76 -10.14 -1.50
CA MET A 164 -10.83 -11.20 -1.86
C MET A 164 -9.38 -10.79 -1.60
N ALA A 165 -8.97 -9.58 -1.99
CA ALA A 165 -7.62 -9.09 -1.79
C ALA A 165 -7.27 -8.98 -0.30
N THR A 166 -8.23 -8.57 0.53
CA THR A 166 -8.08 -8.54 2.00
C THR A 166 -7.86 -9.94 2.56
N ALA A 167 -8.65 -10.92 2.12
CA ALA A 167 -8.47 -12.32 2.53
C ALA A 167 -7.11 -12.91 2.06
N ARG A 168 -6.63 -12.49 0.88
CA ARG A 168 -5.30 -12.88 0.38
C ARG A 168 -4.18 -12.23 1.16
N ALA A 169 -4.34 -10.98 1.57
CA ALA A 169 -3.41 -10.28 2.44
C ALA A 169 -3.29 -10.99 3.80
N SER A 170 -4.43 -11.25 4.46
CA SER A 170 -4.47 -11.98 5.73
C SER A 170 -3.79 -13.36 5.64
N GLY A 171 -4.16 -14.17 4.64
CA GLY A 171 -3.52 -15.48 4.45
C GLY A 171 -2.01 -15.40 4.11
N ALA A 172 -1.53 -14.29 3.56
CA ALA A 172 -0.12 -14.07 3.29
C ALA A 172 0.67 -13.71 4.56
N ILE A 173 0.06 -13.00 5.51
CA ILE A 173 0.64 -12.74 6.84
C ILE A 173 0.91 -14.08 7.54
N ASP A 174 -0.11 -14.95 7.59
CA ASP A 174 -0.01 -16.29 8.19
C ASP A 174 1.08 -17.16 7.52
N ALA A 175 1.21 -17.06 6.20
CA ALA A 175 2.20 -17.83 5.45
C ALA A 175 3.63 -17.30 5.62
N ALA A 176 3.78 -15.98 5.78
CA ALA A 176 5.08 -15.34 5.93
C ALA A 176 5.67 -15.57 7.32
N VAL A 177 4.83 -15.68 8.36
CA VAL A 177 5.25 -15.92 9.74
C VAL A 177 4.48 -17.11 10.33
N PRO A 178 4.89 -18.37 10.02
CA PRO A 178 4.11 -19.56 10.36
C PRO A 178 4.18 -19.95 11.85
N GLU A 179 5.06 -19.32 12.62
CA GLU A 179 5.20 -19.59 14.05
C GLU A 179 4.05 -18.96 14.83
N LYS A 180 3.31 -19.78 15.59
CA LYS A 180 2.27 -19.27 16.48
C LYS A 180 2.89 -18.47 17.63
N ARG A 181 2.43 -17.24 17.82
CA ARG A 181 2.88 -16.32 18.86
C ARG A 181 1.68 -15.81 19.65
N ASP A 182 1.92 -15.44 20.91
CA ASP A 182 0.88 -14.83 21.76
C ASP A 182 0.48 -13.43 21.25
N ASN A 183 1.42 -12.75 20.59
CA ASN A 183 1.22 -11.49 19.87
C ASN A 183 1.64 -11.69 18.42
N PRO A 184 0.74 -12.14 17.52
CA PRO A 184 1.08 -12.44 16.14
C PRO A 184 1.38 -11.17 15.34
N PRO A 185 2.17 -11.26 14.27
CA PRO A 185 2.38 -10.14 13.36
C PRO A 185 1.04 -9.67 12.78
N SER A 186 0.85 -8.36 12.73
CA SER A 186 -0.35 -7.75 12.19
C SER A 186 -0.06 -6.46 11.43
N CYS A 187 -1.00 -6.08 10.57
CA CYS A 187 -0.93 -4.83 9.84
C CYS A 187 -2.33 -4.28 9.50
N THR A 188 -2.41 -3.02 9.14
CA THR A 188 -3.59 -2.44 8.49
C THR A 188 -3.70 -2.93 7.05
N PHE A 189 -4.83 -2.61 6.42
CA PHE A 189 -5.05 -2.78 4.99
C PHE A 189 -5.88 -1.63 4.45
N THR A 190 -5.31 -0.88 3.52
CA THR A 190 -6.01 0.18 2.78
C THR A 190 -5.72 0.02 1.30
N ALA A 191 -6.77 -0.07 0.49
CA ALA A 191 -6.62 -0.19 -0.95
C ALA A 191 -7.60 0.71 -1.72
N ALA A 192 -7.16 1.16 -2.90
CA ALA A 192 -7.96 1.93 -3.84
C ALA A 192 -7.84 1.34 -5.25
N ILE A 193 -8.98 1.21 -5.93
CA ILE A 193 -9.09 0.80 -7.33
C ILE A 193 -9.75 1.95 -8.08
N LEU A 194 -9.00 2.58 -8.98
CA LEU A 194 -9.50 3.59 -9.91
C LEU A 194 -9.60 2.95 -11.30
N GLU A 195 -10.81 2.73 -11.80
CA GLU A 195 -11.05 2.25 -13.17
C GLU A 195 -11.94 3.26 -13.93
N GLY A 196 -11.36 3.94 -14.93
CA GLY A 196 -12.02 5.10 -15.54
C GLY A 196 -12.33 6.15 -14.48
N SER A 197 -13.60 6.55 -14.34
CA SER A 197 -14.06 7.48 -13.30
C SER A 197 -14.55 6.80 -12.02
N LEU A 198 -14.60 5.46 -11.98
CA LEU A 198 -15.08 4.73 -10.82
C LEU A 198 -13.93 4.49 -9.84
N LEU A 199 -14.08 5.00 -8.63
CA LEU A 199 -13.17 4.79 -7.52
C LEU A 199 -13.84 3.91 -6.46
N VAL A 200 -13.21 2.80 -6.10
CA VAL A 200 -13.66 1.90 -5.02
C VAL A 200 -12.51 1.69 -4.05
N THR A 201 -12.77 1.86 -2.76
CA THR A 201 -11.76 1.69 -1.70
C THR A 201 -12.19 0.62 -0.70
N GLY A 202 -11.23 -0.06 -0.10
CA GLY A 202 -11.42 -1.02 0.99
C GLY A 202 -10.46 -0.71 2.14
N ASN A 203 -10.94 -0.77 3.38
CA ASN A 203 -10.17 -0.40 4.56
C ASN A 203 -10.37 -1.33 5.77
N VAL A 204 -9.28 -1.70 6.43
CA VAL A 204 -9.20 -2.30 7.77
C VAL A 204 -8.05 -1.61 8.51
N GLY A 205 -8.33 -0.96 9.63
CA GLY A 205 -7.35 -0.15 10.36
C GLY A 205 -7.50 1.34 10.10
N ASP A 206 -6.45 2.12 10.35
CA ASP A 206 -6.45 3.59 10.38
C ASP A 206 -5.55 4.25 9.32
N SER A 207 -4.96 3.47 8.43
CA SER A 207 -4.50 3.96 7.13
C SER A 207 -5.70 4.51 6.33
N ARG A 208 -5.46 5.47 5.43
CA ARG A 208 -6.53 6.27 4.81
C ARG A 208 -6.44 6.37 3.29
N CYS A 209 -7.59 6.42 2.64
CA CYS A 209 -7.72 6.87 1.24
C CYS A 209 -8.46 8.19 1.16
N TYR A 210 -8.03 9.05 0.24
CA TYR A 210 -8.61 10.35 -0.04
C TYR A 210 -8.87 10.54 -1.54
N TRP A 211 -9.90 11.30 -1.84
CA TRP A 211 -10.08 11.96 -3.13
C TRP A 211 -9.77 13.46 -2.95
N MET A 212 -8.84 13.97 -3.75
CA MET A 212 -8.36 15.35 -3.70
C MET A 212 -8.51 15.97 -5.10
N PRO A 213 -9.69 16.52 -5.41
CA PRO A 213 -9.91 17.20 -6.69
C PRO A 213 -9.10 18.50 -6.78
N ASP A 214 -8.79 18.92 -8.02
CA ASP A 214 -8.02 20.15 -8.28
C ASP A 214 -8.75 21.42 -7.80
N ALA A 215 -10.09 21.42 -7.84
CA ALA A 215 -10.91 22.60 -7.56
C ALA A 215 -12.03 22.32 -6.53
N GLY A 216 -12.56 21.10 -6.50
CA GLY A 216 -13.60 20.70 -5.57
C GLY A 216 -13.16 20.54 -4.11
N ALA A 217 -14.07 20.04 -3.28
CA ALA A 217 -13.79 19.75 -1.88
C ALA A 217 -13.11 18.39 -1.72
N PRO A 218 -11.97 18.29 -1.01
CA PRO A 218 -11.32 17.03 -0.72
C PRO A 218 -12.16 16.18 0.25
N ARG A 219 -12.02 14.87 0.14
CA ARG A 219 -12.82 13.90 0.89
C ARG A 219 -11.97 12.73 1.35
N GLN A 220 -12.03 12.43 2.64
CA GLN A 220 -11.63 11.12 3.15
C GLN A 220 -12.66 10.08 2.70
N LEU A 221 -12.19 8.99 2.09
CA LEU A 221 -13.04 7.92 1.54
C LEU A 221 -13.17 6.73 2.51
N THR A 222 -12.22 6.58 3.43
CA THR A 222 -12.18 5.54 4.45
C THR A 222 -12.69 6.06 5.80
N VAL A 223 -13.02 5.14 6.69
CA VAL A 223 -13.30 5.42 8.10
C VAL A 223 -12.32 4.59 8.91
N ASP A 224 -11.56 5.25 9.78
CA ASP A 224 -10.51 4.61 10.58
C ASP A 224 -11.13 3.62 11.56
N ASP A 225 -10.54 2.44 11.69
CA ASP A 225 -10.83 1.54 12.79
C ASP A 225 -9.90 1.88 13.95
N SER A 226 -10.21 2.98 14.66
CA SER A 226 -9.43 3.51 15.79
C SER A 226 -10.30 4.02 16.94
N TRP A 227 -9.71 4.08 18.14
CA TRP A 227 -10.39 4.60 19.33
C TRP A 227 -10.81 6.07 19.19
N ALA A 228 -10.01 6.90 18.51
CA ALA A 228 -10.42 8.27 18.18
C ALA A 228 -11.68 8.29 17.31
N GLN A 229 -11.76 7.41 16.30
CA GLN A 229 -12.93 7.34 15.41
C GLN A 229 -14.19 6.84 16.13
N GLU A 230 -14.06 5.94 17.10
CA GLU A 230 -15.16 5.51 17.98
C GLU A 230 -15.69 6.65 18.87
N GLN A 231 -14.78 7.48 19.41
CA GLN A 231 -15.16 8.67 20.18
C GLN A 231 -15.87 9.72 19.31
N ILE A 232 -15.37 9.94 18.09
CA ILE A 232 -16.03 10.82 17.11
C ILE A 232 -17.43 10.31 16.77
N ALA A 233 -17.58 9.01 16.52
CA ALA A 233 -18.88 8.39 16.26
C ALA A 233 -19.84 8.52 17.46
N SER A 234 -19.31 8.62 18.67
CA SER A 234 -20.07 8.87 19.91
C SER A 234 -20.42 10.34 20.15
N GLY A 235 -20.02 11.25 19.25
CA GLY A 235 -20.34 12.68 19.28
C GLY A 235 -19.22 13.58 19.82
N MET A 236 -18.03 13.05 20.09
CA MET A 236 -16.87 13.88 20.42
C MET A 236 -16.36 14.62 19.18
N SER A 237 -15.82 15.83 19.35
CA SER A 237 -15.18 16.52 18.23
C SER A 237 -13.88 15.83 17.82
N ARG A 238 -13.52 15.89 16.53
CA ARG A 238 -12.24 15.34 16.03
C ARG A 238 -11.04 15.88 16.82
N ALA A 239 -11.01 17.20 17.03
CA ALA A 239 -9.93 17.88 17.74
C ALA A 239 -9.78 17.40 19.19
N GLU A 240 -10.86 16.99 19.86
CA GLU A 240 -10.77 16.39 21.20
C GLU A 240 -10.34 14.92 21.12
N ALA A 241 -10.96 14.13 20.23
CA ALA A 241 -10.73 12.69 20.12
C ALA A 241 -9.27 12.35 19.76
N GLU A 242 -8.66 13.12 18.86
CA GLU A 242 -7.28 12.93 18.41
C GLU A 242 -6.23 13.37 19.43
N THR A 243 -6.62 14.05 20.51
CA THR A 243 -5.69 14.45 21.59
C THR A 243 -5.65 13.44 22.75
N SER A 244 -6.47 12.39 22.70
CA SER A 244 -6.50 11.34 23.72
C SER A 244 -5.19 10.53 23.71
N PRO A 245 -4.67 10.09 24.88
CA PRO A 245 -3.51 9.20 24.94
C PRO A 245 -3.64 7.93 24.07
N ASP A 246 -4.87 7.43 23.94
CA ASP A 246 -5.19 6.22 23.19
C ASP A 246 -5.76 6.53 21.80
N ALA A 247 -5.63 7.77 21.29
CA ALA A 247 -6.26 8.18 20.03
C ALA A 247 -5.90 7.27 18.84
N HIS A 248 -4.62 6.88 18.75
CA HIS A 248 -4.07 6.03 17.69
C HIS A 248 -4.22 4.52 17.98
N ALA A 249 -4.95 4.13 19.04
CA ALA A 249 -5.19 2.72 19.29
C ALA A 249 -6.14 2.15 18.21
N ILE A 250 -5.59 1.31 17.34
CA ILE A 250 -6.33 0.62 16.28
C ILE A 250 -7.28 -0.42 16.89
N THR A 251 -8.50 -0.53 16.35
CA THR A 251 -9.53 -1.45 16.82
C THR A 251 -9.78 -2.62 15.87
N ARG A 252 -9.30 -2.55 14.62
CA ARG A 252 -9.32 -3.65 13.63
C ARG A 252 -8.04 -3.67 12.80
N TRP A 253 -7.51 -4.86 12.55
CA TRP A 253 -6.29 -5.09 11.77
C TRP A 253 -6.38 -6.45 11.07
N LEU A 254 -5.42 -6.76 10.19
CA LEU A 254 -5.21 -8.09 9.64
C LEU A 254 -4.18 -8.85 10.47
N GLY A 255 -4.41 -10.13 10.73
CA GLY A 255 -3.51 -10.99 11.49
C GLY A 255 -4.22 -12.14 12.19
N ALA A 256 -3.46 -13.12 12.70
CA ALA A 256 -4.03 -14.34 13.27
C ALA A 256 -4.92 -14.12 14.51
N ASP A 257 -4.81 -12.98 15.17
CA ASP A 257 -5.63 -12.55 16.32
C ASP A 257 -6.79 -11.61 15.93
N ALA A 258 -6.95 -11.31 14.64
CA ALA A 258 -8.04 -10.48 14.14
C ALA A 258 -9.40 -11.17 14.34
N HIS A 259 -10.32 -10.43 14.94
CA HIS A 259 -11.70 -10.87 15.15
C HIS A 259 -12.62 -10.62 13.93
N ASP A 260 -12.30 -9.60 13.14
CA ASP A 260 -13.07 -9.16 11.96
C ASP A 260 -12.14 -8.43 10.98
N GLU A 261 -11.91 -9.07 9.84
CA GLU A 261 -11.06 -8.59 8.76
C GLU A 261 -11.87 -8.10 7.54
N GLU A 262 -13.20 -7.97 7.65
CA GLU A 262 -14.02 -7.56 6.50
C GLU A 262 -13.77 -6.08 6.15
N PRO A 263 -13.26 -5.74 4.94
CA PRO A 263 -12.92 -4.37 4.64
C PRO A 263 -14.17 -3.50 4.55
N ARG A 264 -14.12 -2.30 5.14
CA ARG A 264 -15.14 -1.27 4.90
C ARG A 264 -14.97 -0.76 3.49
N LEU A 265 -16.02 -0.92 2.68
CA LEU A 265 -16.01 -0.48 1.29
C LEU A 265 -16.59 0.93 1.14
N SER A 266 -15.99 1.71 0.25
CA SER A 266 -16.51 3.02 -0.19
C SER A 266 -16.42 3.13 -1.71
N THR A 267 -17.30 3.92 -2.31
CA THR A 267 -17.36 4.10 -3.75
C THR A 267 -17.64 5.56 -4.10
N ALA A 268 -16.93 6.07 -5.10
CA ALA A 268 -17.13 7.38 -5.69
C ALA A 268 -17.09 7.30 -7.21
N VAL A 269 -17.84 8.19 -7.87
CA VAL A 269 -17.69 8.46 -9.30
C VAL A 269 -17.09 9.84 -9.42
N LEU A 270 -15.96 9.93 -10.10
CA LEU A 270 -15.18 11.15 -10.25
C LEU A 270 -15.65 11.92 -11.50
N ASP A 271 -15.82 13.22 -11.36
CA ASP A 271 -16.31 14.13 -12.40
C ASP A 271 -15.39 15.31 -12.67
N GLU A 272 -14.29 15.43 -11.92
CA GLU A 272 -13.24 16.43 -12.09
C GLU A 272 -11.85 15.78 -11.95
N SER A 273 -10.82 16.42 -12.50
CA SER A 273 -9.44 15.94 -12.38
C SER A 273 -8.94 16.12 -10.95
N GLY A 274 -8.06 15.21 -10.52
CA GLY A 274 -7.62 15.20 -9.12
C GLY A 274 -6.73 14.00 -8.79
N TRP A 275 -6.38 13.92 -7.51
CA TRP A 275 -5.52 12.88 -6.95
C TRP A 275 -6.32 11.92 -6.08
N VAL A 276 -6.10 10.63 -6.30
CA VAL A 276 -6.37 9.59 -5.30
C VAL A 276 -5.10 9.40 -4.50
N LEU A 277 -5.20 9.53 -3.17
CA LEU A 277 -4.10 9.29 -2.23
C LEU A 277 -4.48 8.15 -1.28
N ALA A 278 -3.67 7.09 -1.22
CA ALA A 278 -3.68 6.12 -0.14
C ALA A 278 -2.42 6.34 0.72
N CYS A 279 -2.55 6.44 2.04
CA CYS A 279 -1.42 6.71 2.92
C CYS A 279 -1.54 6.05 4.30
N SER A 280 -0.40 5.80 4.94
CA SER A 280 -0.34 5.41 6.36
C SER A 280 -0.53 6.61 7.28
N ASP A 281 -0.60 6.35 8.58
CA ASP A 281 -0.87 7.37 9.59
C ASP A 281 0.31 8.33 9.79
N GLY A 282 1.54 7.89 9.53
CA GLY A 282 2.72 8.76 9.57
C GLY A 282 2.67 9.93 8.59
N LEU A 283 1.79 9.90 7.57
CA LEU A 283 1.47 11.08 6.78
C LEU A 283 0.31 11.88 7.38
N TRP A 284 -0.87 11.27 7.52
CA TRP A 284 -2.09 12.02 7.83
C TRP A 284 -2.12 12.54 9.28
N ASN A 285 -1.38 11.95 10.22
CA ASN A 285 -1.30 12.42 11.61
C ASN A 285 -0.83 13.89 11.71
N TYR A 286 -0.07 14.38 10.73
CA TYR A 286 0.41 15.76 10.68
C TYR A 286 -0.60 16.76 10.06
N ALA A 287 -1.61 16.25 9.36
CA ALA A 287 -2.68 17.02 8.72
C ALA A 287 -3.95 16.15 8.62
N SER A 288 -4.60 15.92 9.76
CA SER A 288 -5.68 14.91 9.83
C SER A 288 -6.93 15.28 9.00
N PRO A 289 -7.43 16.52 9.00
CA PRO A 289 -8.55 16.89 8.12
C PRO A 289 -8.19 16.77 6.64
N ALA A 290 -9.14 16.30 5.82
CA ALA A 290 -8.91 16.11 4.38
C ALA A 290 -8.56 17.43 3.67
N GLU A 291 -9.11 18.55 4.13
CA GLU A 291 -8.78 19.90 3.66
C GLU A 291 -7.32 20.30 3.92
N ASP A 292 -6.78 19.94 5.09
CA ASP A 292 -5.42 20.29 5.48
C ASP A 292 -4.41 19.47 4.66
N LEU A 293 -4.63 18.15 4.56
CA LEU A 293 -3.75 17.27 3.77
C LEU A 293 -3.82 17.58 2.27
N ALA A 294 -4.99 17.94 1.75
CA ALA A 294 -5.11 18.43 0.38
C ALA A 294 -4.33 19.73 0.16
N GLY A 295 -4.36 20.66 1.12
CA GLY A 295 -3.52 21.87 1.07
C GLY A 295 -2.04 21.54 0.92
N VAL A 296 -1.54 20.61 1.74
CA VAL A 296 -0.14 20.12 1.67
C VAL A 296 0.16 19.52 0.29
N LEU A 297 -0.73 18.69 -0.25
CA LEU A 297 -0.56 18.07 -1.57
C LEU A 297 -0.50 19.11 -2.68
N HIS A 298 -1.43 20.06 -2.73
CA HIS A 298 -1.47 21.07 -3.79
C HIS A 298 -0.28 22.03 -3.71
N GLU A 299 0.17 22.39 -2.50
CA GLU A 299 1.39 23.19 -2.30
C GLU A 299 2.64 22.43 -2.75
N ALA A 300 2.72 21.12 -2.47
CA ALA A 300 3.79 20.26 -2.94
C ALA A 300 3.78 20.16 -4.47
N GLU A 301 2.63 19.89 -5.09
CA GLU A 301 2.46 19.80 -6.54
C GLU A 301 2.86 21.09 -7.26
N GLN A 302 2.48 22.26 -6.74
CA GLN A 302 2.91 23.54 -7.29
C GLN A 302 4.43 23.74 -7.26
N ARG A 303 5.11 23.13 -6.28
CA ARG A 303 6.55 23.25 -6.07
C ARG A 303 7.36 22.26 -6.89
N VAL A 304 6.90 21.01 -7.02
CA VAL A 304 7.67 19.91 -7.62
C VAL A 304 7.08 19.37 -8.93
N GLY A 305 5.87 19.79 -9.28
CA GLY A 305 5.11 19.30 -10.43
C GLY A 305 4.23 18.10 -10.10
N SER A 306 3.56 17.59 -11.13
CA SER A 306 2.54 16.53 -11.05
C SER A 306 3.09 15.12 -11.33
N ASP A 307 4.40 14.92 -11.28
CA ASP A 307 4.95 13.56 -11.33
C ASP A 307 4.61 12.82 -10.03
N PRO A 308 3.88 11.67 -10.07
CA PRO A 308 3.35 11.04 -8.86
C PRO A 308 4.41 10.62 -7.84
N VAL A 309 5.57 10.15 -8.29
CA VAL A 309 6.66 9.77 -7.38
C VAL A 309 7.27 11.00 -6.75
N THR A 310 7.60 12.00 -7.55
CA THR A 310 8.17 13.26 -7.05
C THR A 310 7.22 13.95 -6.06
N LEU A 311 5.92 13.89 -6.32
CA LEU A 311 4.89 14.40 -5.42
C LEU A 311 4.82 13.59 -4.11
N ALA A 312 4.83 12.25 -4.19
CA ALA A 312 4.87 11.39 -3.00
C ALA A 312 6.15 11.61 -2.16
N GLU A 313 7.31 11.77 -2.80
CA GLU A 313 8.57 12.13 -2.13
C GLU A 313 8.44 13.48 -1.39
N ALA A 314 7.78 14.46 -2.01
CA ALA A 314 7.55 15.77 -1.40
C ALA A 314 6.61 15.70 -0.18
N LEU A 315 5.59 14.84 -0.21
CA LEU A 315 4.68 14.58 0.91
C LEU A 315 5.42 13.89 2.07
N VAL A 316 6.22 12.86 1.77
CA VAL A 316 7.07 12.16 2.75
C VAL A 316 8.08 13.11 3.39
N ALA A 317 8.76 13.92 2.57
CA ALA A 317 9.71 14.91 3.06
C ALA A 317 9.04 15.97 3.94
N TRP A 318 7.80 16.37 3.60
CA TRP A 318 7.01 17.26 4.44
C TRP A 318 6.71 16.61 5.80
N ALA A 319 6.17 15.38 5.85
CA ALA A 319 5.87 14.69 7.11
C ALA A 319 7.14 14.48 7.97
N ASN A 320 8.26 14.14 7.34
CA ASN A 320 9.56 14.08 8.00
C ASN A 320 9.97 15.43 8.60
N ALA A 321 9.74 16.55 7.91
CA ALA A 321 10.02 17.88 8.43
C ALA A 321 9.14 18.26 9.64
N GLN A 322 7.96 17.67 9.77
CA GLN A 322 7.06 17.83 10.93
C GLN A 322 7.46 16.98 12.14
N GLY A 323 8.41 16.06 11.98
CA GLY A 323 9.01 15.29 13.07
C GLY A 323 9.40 13.86 12.68
N GLY A 324 8.77 13.31 11.64
CA GLY A 324 9.01 11.94 11.14
C GLY A 324 8.89 10.89 12.26
N HIS A 325 7.80 10.99 13.03
CA HIS A 325 7.59 10.21 14.25
C HIS A 325 7.20 8.78 13.98
N ASP A 326 6.63 8.49 12.82
CA ASP A 326 6.25 7.15 12.36
C ASP A 326 6.85 6.84 10.98
N ASN A 327 6.64 5.62 10.48
CA ASN A 327 6.82 5.26 9.08
C ASN A 327 5.81 6.02 8.20
N ILE A 328 6.22 6.39 6.99
CA ILE A 328 5.44 7.28 6.14
C ILE A 328 5.29 6.65 4.76
N THR A 329 4.05 6.39 4.37
CA THR A 329 3.70 5.85 3.06
C THR A 329 2.71 6.75 2.35
N ALA A 330 2.98 7.07 1.09
CA ALA A 330 2.09 7.83 0.20
C ALA A 330 2.05 7.17 -1.18
N ALA A 331 0.88 6.67 -1.58
CA ALA A 331 0.61 6.10 -2.89
C ALA A 331 -0.43 6.95 -3.63
N LEU A 332 -0.10 7.39 -4.84
CA LEU A 332 -0.84 8.37 -5.62
C LEU A 332 -1.27 7.80 -6.97
N ALA A 333 -2.50 8.11 -7.37
CA ALA A 333 -2.97 7.97 -8.74
C ALA A 333 -3.65 9.26 -9.19
N ARG A 334 -3.25 9.76 -10.36
CA ARG A 334 -3.88 10.92 -11.00
C ARG A 334 -5.08 10.46 -11.83
N PHE A 335 -6.24 11.04 -11.56
CA PHE A 335 -7.40 10.95 -12.44
C PHE A 335 -7.48 12.22 -13.29
N GLU A 336 -7.59 12.05 -14.60
CA GLU A 336 -7.78 13.13 -15.56
C GLU A 336 -9.11 12.95 -16.25
N VAL A 337 -9.94 14.01 -16.23
CA VAL A 337 -11.15 14.01 -17.06
C VAL A 337 -10.73 14.01 -18.53
N PRO A 338 -11.25 13.10 -19.36
CA PRO A 338 -10.95 13.09 -20.79
C PRO A 338 -11.30 14.45 -21.40
N ALA A 339 -10.38 15.01 -22.21
CA ALA A 339 -10.68 16.20 -22.99
C ALA A 339 -11.85 15.92 -23.95
N GLU A 340 -12.86 16.80 -23.96
CA GLU A 340 -14.01 16.74 -24.87
C GLU A 340 -13.60 16.83 -26.36
#